data_AF-A0A521CXG6-F1
#
_entry.id   AF-A0A521CXG6-F1
#
_cell.length_a   1.000
_cell.length_b   1.000
_cell.length_c   1.000
_cell.angle_alpha   90.00
_cell.angle_beta   90.00
_cell.angle_gamma   90.00
#
_symmetry.space_group_name_H-M   'P 1'
#
loop_
_entity.id
_entity.type
_entity.pdbx_description
1 polymer ?
#
loop_
_entity_poly.entity_id
_entity_poly.type
_entity_poly.pdbx_seq_one_letter_code
_entity_poly.pdbx_strand_id
1 'polypeptide(L)'
;MIDFIYQDPYPILKDDTQYRKITSDFVKVEKFGEREVLTVDPKGLELLAEEALTDVSFMLRTSHLQKLRKILDDPEATDNDRFVAYNLLQNASVAAEGQLPSCQDTGTAIVMAKKGESIFTGVDDAEWLSRGIFNTYQKRNLRYSQIVPISMFEEKNSGSNLPAQIDIYAKKGTSYDFLFMAKGGGSANKTYLYQQTKSLLNEKSLDEFIRTKIKDLGTSACPPYHLALVIGGTSAEANLSAVKKASAGYYDHLPTSGNMAGQAFRDHEWEERVQKICQESAIGAQFGGKYFTHDVRVIRLPRHAASCPVGLGVSCSADRNIKGKITKDGIFVEQLEVNPKQFLPETAPHLEAPVEIDLDQPMADILAKLSQYPVKTRLKLNGTVIVARDIAHAKIKELLDAGKPMPDYFKNHPVYYAGPAKTPDGMASGSFGPTTAGRMDVYVDEFQKNGGSMIMLAKGNRTKQVTDACNKYGGFYLGSIGGPAAILAQDNILKVEVVDFEELGMEAVRKITVKDFPAFIITDDKGNDFFANL
;
A
#
# COMPACT_ATOMS: atom_id res chain seq x y z
N MET A 1 -12.66 -44.27 21.05
CA MET A 1 -13.28 -43.67 19.85
C MET A 1 -13.42 -42.19 20.10
N ILE A 2 -13.09 -41.35 19.14
CA ILE A 2 -13.26 -39.88 19.25
C ILE A 2 -14.59 -39.54 18.56
N ASP A 3 -15.41 -38.70 19.19
CA ASP A 3 -16.66 -38.23 18.61
C ASP A 3 -16.40 -37.32 17.41
N PHE A 4 -17.30 -37.33 16.43
CA PHE A 4 -17.22 -36.42 15.30
C PHE A 4 -17.52 -34.97 15.75
N ILE A 5 -16.59 -34.05 15.46
CA ILE A 5 -16.72 -32.63 15.78
C ILE A 5 -16.46 -31.82 14.50
N TYR A 6 -17.42 -30.99 14.12
CA TYR A 6 -17.27 -30.01 13.05
C TYR A 6 -17.42 -28.60 13.61
N GLN A 7 -16.57 -27.68 13.15
CA GLN A 7 -16.64 -26.26 13.43
C GLN A 7 -16.18 -25.47 12.20
N ASP A 8 -16.69 -24.26 12.01
CA ASP A 8 -16.08 -23.29 11.10
C ASP A 8 -14.61 -23.04 11.53
N PRO A 9 -13.61 -23.22 10.64
CA PRO A 9 -12.22 -22.94 10.97
C PRO A 9 -11.93 -21.47 11.29
N TYR A 10 -12.78 -20.52 10.86
CA TYR A 10 -12.61 -19.08 11.10
C TYR A 10 -13.88 -18.46 11.71
N PRO A 11 -14.27 -18.86 12.94
CA PRO A 11 -15.52 -18.41 13.52
C PRO A 11 -15.43 -16.93 13.91
N ILE A 12 -16.01 -16.05 13.10
CA ILE A 12 -16.08 -14.62 13.40
C ILE A 12 -17.20 -14.41 14.43
N LEU A 13 -16.85 -13.97 15.64
CA LEU A 13 -17.77 -13.95 16.78
C LEU A 13 -18.76 -12.78 16.74
N LYS A 14 -18.38 -11.66 16.12
CA LYS A 14 -19.21 -10.45 16.00
C LYS A 14 -18.75 -9.56 14.84
N ASP A 15 -19.61 -8.61 14.47
CA ASP A 15 -19.32 -7.56 13.49
C ASP A 15 -19.70 -6.20 14.07
N ASP A 16 -18.69 -5.46 14.56
CA ASP A 16 -18.87 -4.12 15.13
C ASP A 16 -18.83 -3.01 14.05
N THR A 17 -18.80 -3.39 12.76
CA THR A 17 -18.73 -2.44 11.65
C THR A 17 -20.02 -1.63 11.53
N GLN A 18 -19.87 -0.30 11.46
CA GLN A 18 -20.96 0.59 11.11
C GLN A 18 -21.17 0.57 9.60
N TYR A 19 -22.41 0.37 9.17
CA TYR A 19 -22.77 0.32 7.75
C TYR A 19 -23.71 1.49 7.40
N ARG A 20 -23.43 2.15 6.28
CA ARG A 20 -24.41 3.01 5.61
C ARG A 20 -25.22 2.20 4.61
N LYS A 21 -26.51 2.50 4.52
CA LYS A 21 -27.39 1.94 3.49
C LYS A 21 -27.17 2.70 2.19
N ILE A 22 -26.91 1.99 1.10
CA ILE A 22 -26.83 2.56 -0.25
C ILE A 22 -28.24 2.71 -0.83
N THR A 23 -28.99 1.60 -0.86
CA THR A 23 -30.37 1.59 -1.35
C THR A 23 -31.15 0.39 -0.80
N SER A 24 -32.48 0.48 -0.85
CA SER A 24 -33.38 -0.68 -0.67
C SER A 24 -33.74 -1.34 -2.00
N ASP A 25 -33.36 -0.73 -3.11
CA ASP A 25 -33.62 -1.23 -4.46
C ASP A 25 -32.74 -2.46 -4.75
N PHE A 26 -33.06 -3.17 -5.83
CA PHE A 26 -32.30 -4.34 -6.32
C PHE A 26 -32.37 -5.60 -5.45
N VAL A 27 -33.16 -5.60 -4.38
CA VAL A 27 -33.39 -6.79 -3.56
C VAL A 27 -34.87 -7.14 -3.49
N LYS A 28 -35.19 -8.43 -3.59
CA LYS A 28 -36.55 -8.95 -3.49
C LYS A 28 -36.55 -10.30 -2.80
N VAL A 29 -37.37 -10.46 -1.76
CA VAL A 29 -37.59 -11.77 -1.15
C VAL A 29 -38.65 -12.52 -1.94
N GLU A 30 -38.29 -13.69 -2.43
CA GLU A 30 -39.18 -14.58 -3.18
C GLU A 30 -39.28 -15.94 -2.46
N LYS A 31 -40.42 -16.60 -2.62
CA LYS A 31 -40.63 -17.95 -2.08
C LYS A 31 -40.42 -18.97 -3.17
N PHE A 32 -39.54 -19.94 -2.91
CA PHE A 32 -39.33 -21.11 -3.75
C PHE A 32 -39.69 -22.36 -2.96
N GLY A 33 -40.93 -22.83 -3.11
CA GLY A 33 -41.52 -23.82 -2.20
C GLY A 33 -41.63 -23.26 -0.78
N GLU A 34 -41.06 -23.98 0.19
CA GLU A 34 -41.03 -23.56 1.60
C GLU A 34 -39.85 -22.63 1.94
N ARG A 35 -38.93 -22.42 0.99
CA ARG A 35 -37.70 -21.65 1.22
C ARG A 35 -37.85 -20.20 0.78
N GLU A 36 -37.41 -19.27 1.63
CA GLU A 36 -37.21 -17.88 1.25
C GLU A 36 -35.84 -17.71 0.56
N VAL A 37 -35.87 -17.11 -0.62
CA VAL A 37 -34.71 -16.77 -1.45
C VAL A 37 -34.68 -15.26 -1.61
N LEU A 38 -33.52 -14.66 -1.37
CA LEU A 38 -33.28 -13.26 -1.69
C LEU A 38 -32.76 -13.18 -3.13
N THR A 39 -33.62 -12.70 -4.03
CA THR A 39 -33.24 -12.37 -5.40
C THR A 39 -32.57 -11.00 -5.41
N VAL A 40 -31.38 -10.93 -5.97
CA VAL A 40 -30.55 -9.72 -6.08
C VAL A 40 -30.40 -9.38 -7.55
N ASP A 41 -30.90 -8.21 -7.95
CA ASP A 41 -30.66 -7.69 -9.30
C ASP A 41 -29.16 -7.45 -9.48
N PRO A 42 -28.55 -7.96 -10.57
CA PRO A 42 -27.13 -7.78 -10.84
C PRO A 42 -26.63 -6.33 -10.84
N LYS A 43 -27.49 -5.35 -11.16
CA LYS A 43 -27.17 -3.91 -11.04
C LYS A 43 -26.84 -3.51 -9.61
N GLY A 44 -27.37 -4.21 -8.61
CA GLY A 44 -27.00 -4.02 -7.21
C GLY A 44 -25.54 -4.41 -6.92
N LEU A 45 -25.00 -5.43 -7.58
CA LEU A 45 -23.59 -5.83 -7.44
C LEU A 45 -22.66 -4.79 -8.07
N GLU A 46 -23.02 -4.29 -9.26
CA GLU A 46 -22.32 -3.19 -9.94
C GLU A 46 -22.28 -1.93 -9.07
N LEU A 47 -23.43 -1.52 -8.53
CA LEU A 47 -23.55 -0.35 -7.66
C LEU A 47 -22.72 -0.51 -6.38
N LEU A 48 -22.81 -1.66 -5.71
CA LEU A 48 -22.05 -1.92 -4.48
C LEU A 48 -20.54 -1.85 -4.73
N ALA A 49 -20.04 -2.46 -5.81
CA ALA A 49 -18.63 -2.41 -6.15
C ALA A 49 -18.19 -0.98 -6.52
N GLU A 50 -19.02 -0.24 -7.26
CA GLU A 50 -18.71 1.15 -7.65
C GLU A 50 -18.58 2.08 -6.43
N GLU A 51 -19.52 1.98 -5.49
CA GLU A 51 -19.52 2.73 -4.23
C GLU A 51 -18.34 2.34 -3.33
N ALA A 52 -18.11 1.04 -3.13
CA ALA A 52 -17.03 0.55 -2.27
C ALA A 52 -15.64 0.98 -2.76
N LEU A 53 -15.36 0.84 -4.07
CA LEU A 53 -14.06 1.23 -4.62
C LEU A 53 -13.91 2.75 -4.74
N THR A 54 -15.01 3.50 -4.86
CA THR A 54 -14.98 4.96 -4.75
C THR A 54 -14.57 5.35 -3.33
N ASP A 55 -15.35 4.97 -2.31
CA ASP A 55 -15.11 5.38 -0.92
C ASP A 55 -13.69 5.02 -0.48
N VAL A 56 -13.27 3.78 -0.72
CA VAL A 56 -11.97 3.29 -0.26
C VAL A 56 -10.78 3.94 -1.00
N SER A 57 -11.00 4.60 -2.14
CA SER A 57 -9.95 5.33 -2.87
C SER A 57 -9.67 6.72 -2.28
N PHE A 58 -10.65 7.32 -1.60
CA PHE A 58 -10.60 8.70 -1.10
C PHE A 58 -10.68 8.80 0.42
N MET A 59 -11.26 7.80 1.09
CA MET A 59 -11.50 7.78 2.53
C MET A 59 -10.75 6.63 3.21
N LEU A 60 -10.55 6.76 4.52
CA LEU A 60 -9.91 5.76 5.37
C LEU A 60 -10.83 5.45 6.56
N ARG A 61 -10.58 4.33 7.25
CA ARG A 61 -11.28 4.04 8.50
C ARG A 61 -10.91 5.07 9.57
N THR A 62 -11.89 5.48 10.37
CA THR A 62 -11.68 6.35 11.55
C THR A 62 -10.60 5.78 12.48
N SER A 63 -10.57 4.47 12.69
CA SER A 63 -9.58 3.80 13.55
C SER A 63 -8.14 3.87 13.02
N HIS A 64 -7.94 3.96 11.71
CA HIS A 64 -6.62 4.19 11.11
C HIS A 64 -6.16 5.64 11.37
N LEU A 65 -7.04 6.61 11.14
CA LEU A 65 -6.77 8.04 11.36
C LEU A 65 -6.51 8.36 12.83
N GLN A 66 -7.24 7.74 13.75
CA GLN A 66 -6.99 7.84 15.19
C GLN A 66 -5.58 7.36 15.58
N LYS A 67 -5.07 6.30 14.93
CA LYS A 67 -3.71 5.80 15.19
C LYS A 67 -2.66 6.75 14.64
N LEU A 68 -2.88 7.40 13.50
CA LEU A 68 -2.02 8.48 13.02
C LEU A 68 -2.02 9.67 14.00
N ARG A 69 -3.20 10.10 14.47
CA ARG A 69 -3.32 11.17 15.47
C ARG A 69 -2.52 10.85 16.74
N LYS A 70 -2.61 9.61 17.22
CA LYS A 70 -1.87 9.14 18.40
C LYS A 70 -0.35 9.30 18.27
N ILE A 71 0.22 9.16 17.06
CA ILE A 71 1.66 9.37 16.83
C ILE A 71 2.06 10.81 17.16
N LEU A 72 1.21 11.78 16.81
CA LEU A 72 1.47 13.19 17.08
C LEU A 72 1.47 13.51 18.57
N ASP A 73 0.71 12.76 19.36
CA ASP A 73 0.55 12.96 20.81
C ASP A 73 1.51 12.13 21.66
N ASP A 74 2.16 11.10 21.10
CA ASP A 74 3.07 10.24 21.85
C ASP A 74 4.40 10.98 22.11
N PRO A 75 4.79 11.22 23.38
CA PRO A 75 6.06 11.88 23.71
C PRO A 75 7.29 11.05 23.26
N GLU A 76 7.15 9.75 23.07
CA GLU A 76 8.24 8.86 22.60
C GLU A 76 8.34 8.81 21.07
N ALA A 77 7.42 9.42 20.32
CA ALA A 77 7.54 9.55 18.87
C ALA A 77 8.72 10.46 18.52
N THR A 78 9.44 10.14 17.44
CA THR A 78 10.46 11.04 16.88
C THR A 78 9.80 12.17 16.09
N ASP A 79 10.54 13.24 15.82
CA ASP A 79 10.07 14.32 14.95
C ASP A 79 9.77 13.82 13.53
N ASN A 80 10.52 12.81 13.06
CA ASN A 80 10.25 12.14 11.78
C ASN A 80 8.95 11.32 11.82
N ASP A 81 8.68 10.59 12.91
CA ASP A 81 7.40 9.90 13.10
C ASP A 81 6.23 10.89 13.04
N ARG A 82 6.35 12.02 13.75
CA ARG A 82 5.32 13.07 13.75
C ARG A 82 5.17 13.74 12.38
N PHE A 83 6.27 14.03 11.71
CA PHE A 83 6.26 14.64 10.37
C PHE A 83 5.54 13.75 9.36
N VAL A 84 5.84 12.45 9.34
CA VAL A 84 5.17 11.49 8.44
C VAL A 84 3.70 11.36 8.78
N ALA A 85 3.36 11.17 10.07
CA ALA A 85 1.96 11.04 10.49
C ALA A 85 1.13 12.29 10.15
N TYR A 86 1.70 13.49 10.34
CA TYR A 86 1.06 14.75 10.02
C TYR A 86 0.77 14.88 8.51
N ASN A 87 1.76 14.59 7.65
CA ASN A 87 1.57 14.63 6.19
C ASN A 87 0.54 13.59 5.72
N LEU A 88 0.48 12.41 6.35
CA LEU A 88 -0.53 11.39 6.04
C LEU A 88 -1.95 11.85 6.43
N LEU A 89 -2.11 12.57 7.55
CA LEU A 89 -3.39 13.15 7.96
C LEU A 89 -3.82 14.32 7.06
N GLN A 90 -2.88 15.18 6.66
CA GLN A 90 -3.15 16.23 5.67
C GLN A 90 -3.59 15.61 4.34
N ASN A 91 -2.88 14.58 3.88
CA ASN A 91 -3.24 13.84 2.68
C ASN A 91 -4.63 13.22 2.75
N ALA A 92 -5.00 12.60 3.87
CA ALA A 92 -6.35 12.08 4.07
C ALA A 92 -7.41 13.20 3.96
N SER A 93 -7.08 14.39 4.48
CA SER A 93 -7.93 15.58 4.38
C SER A 93 -8.15 16.07 2.96
N VAL A 94 -7.10 16.09 2.14
CA VAL A 94 -7.20 16.43 0.70
C VAL A 94 -7.96 15.35 -0.06
N ALA A 95 -7.68 14.07 0.23
CA ALA A 95 -8.30 12.96 -0.49
C ALA A 95 -9.82 12.89 -0.27
N ALA A 96 -10.29 13.16 0.95
CA ALA A 96 -11.71 13.16 1.28
C ALA A 96 -12.52 14.23 0.53
N GLU A 97 -11.88 15.24 -0.08
CA GLU A 97 -12.53 16.21 -0.96
C GLU A 97 -12.95 15.60 -2.32
N GLY A 98 -12.48 14.38 -2.63
CA GLY A 98 -12.98 13.54 -3.72
C GLY A 98 -12.37 13.78 -5.09
N GLN A 99 -11.41 14.70 -5.22
CA GLN A 99 -10.73 15.00 -6.49
C GLN A 99 -9.47 14.16 -6.70
N LEU A 100 -8.63 14.04 -5.66
CA LEU A 100 -7.34 13.37 -5.70
C LEU A 100 -7.39 12.11 -4.82
N PRO A 101 -7.13 10.88 -5.35
CA PRO A 101 -7.13 9.69 -4.50
C PRO A 101 -5.99 9.76 -3.47
N SER A 102 -6.18 9.10 -2.32
CA SER A 102 -5.23 9.14 -1.21
C SER A 102 -3.80 8.69 -1.56
N CYS A 103 -3.64 7.89 -2.61
CA CYS A 103 -2.36 7.40 -3.12
C CYS A 103 -2.38 7.38 -4.66
N GLN A 104 -1.24 7.66 -5.31
CA GLN A 104 -1.08 7.55 -6.76
C GLN A 104 -1.25 6.11 -7.26
N ASP A 105 -0.84 5.14 -6.44
CA ASP A 105 -1.13 3.74 -6.66
C ASP A 105 -2.52 3.42 -6.13
N THR A 106 -3.52 3.50 -7.00
CA THR A 106 -4.91 3.16 -6.69
C THR A 106 -5.15 1.65 -6.56
N GLY A 107 -4.10 0.84 -6.70
CA GLY A 107 -4.06 -0.56 -6.32
C GLY A 107 -4.83 -1.50 -7.25
N THR A 108 -4.65 -2.80 -7.01
CA THR A 108 -5.47 -3.86 -7.59
C THR A 108 -6.79 -3.95 -6.85
N ALA A 109 -7.90 -3.96 -7.60
CA ALA A 109 -9.21 -4.21 -7.04
C ALA A 109 -9.36 -5.69 -6.67
N ILE A 110 -9.66 -5.96 -5.40
CA ILE A 110 -9.87 -7.31 -4.87
C ILE A 110 -11.25 -7.35 -4.22
N VAL A 111 -12.05 -8.36 -4.56
CA VAL A 111 -13.34 -8.66 -3.95
C VAL A 111 -13.28 -10.05 -3.34
N MET A 112 -13.46 -10.15 -2.03
CA MET A 112 -13.74 -11.41 -1.35
C MET A 112 -15.20 -11.41 -0.93
N ALA A 113 -16.00 -12.29 -1.52
CA ALA A 113 -17.42 -12.34 -1.28
C ALA A 113 -17.84 -13.69 -0.68
N LYS A 114 -18.83 -13.70 0.22
CA LYS A 114 -19.45 -14.91 0.78
C LYS A 114 -20.94 -14.89 0.48
N LYS A 115 -21.34 -15.68 -0.51
CA LYS A 115 -22.72 -15.77 -0.99
C LYS A 115 -23.50 -16.78 -0.16
N GLY A 116 -24.54 -16.32 0.51
CA GLY A 116 -25.50 -17.17 1.20
C GLY A 116 -26.19 -18.13 0.22
N GLU A 117 -26.41 -19.36 0.65
CA GLU A 117 -27.13 -20.39 -0.11
C GLU A 117 -28.54 -19.98 -0.54
N SER A 118 -29.16 -19.00 0.14
CA SER A 118 -30.46 -18.44 -0.22
C SER A 118 -30.36 -17.12 -1.01
N ILE A 119 -29.20 -16.79 -1.57
CA ILE A 119 -29.01 -15.63 -2.46
C ILE A 119 -29.07 -16.10 -3.91
N PHE A 120 -29.95 -15.52 -4.71
CA PHE A 120 -30.06 -15.78 -6.14
C PHE A 120 -29.79 -14.50 -6.94
N THR A 121 -28.79 -14.53 -7.81
CA THR A 121 -28.43 -13.40 -8.70
C THR A 121 -28.72 -13.70 -10.17
N GLY A 122 -28.85 -14.98 -10.54
CA GLY A 122 -29.17 -15.42 -11.91
C GLY A 122 -28.11 -15.14 -12.98
N VAL A 123 -26.90 -14.71 -12.60
CA VAL A 123 -25.84 -14.26 -13.52
C VAL A 123 -24.44 -14.70 -13.07
N ASP A 124 -23.42 -14.35 -13.85
CA ASP A 124 -22.04 -14.32 -13.39
C ASP A 124 -21.78 -13.07 -12.52
N ASP A 125 -21.80 -13.26 -11.21
CA ASP A 125 -21.58 -12.19 -10.22
C ASP A 125 -20.26 -11.44 -10.45
N ALA A 126 -19.21 -12.13 -10.93
CA ALA A 126 -17.90 -11.53 -11.13
C ALA A 126 -17.88 -10.52 -12.27
N GLU A 127 -18.70 -10.73 -13.30
CA GLU A 127 -18.87 -9.78 -14.40
C GLU A 127 -19.45 -8.45 -13.89
N TRP A 128 -20.50 -8.51 -13.07
CA TRP A 128 -21.20 -7.33 -12.57
C TRP A 128 -20.39 -6.56 -11.52
N LEU A 129 -19.68 -7.27 -10.65
CA LEU A 129 -18.69 -6.65 -9.76
C LEU A 129 -17.57 -5.96 -10.57
N SER A 130 -17.08 -6.60 -11.64
CA SER A 130 -16.08 -6.01 -12.53
C SER A 130 -16.59 -4.77 -13.26
N ARG A 131 -17.87 -4.72 -13.65
CA ARG A 131 -18.50 -3.51 -14.23
C ARG A 131 -18.49 -2.34 -13.26
N GLY A 132 -18.82 -2.57 -11.98
CA GLY A 132 -18.77 -1.52 -10.96
C GLY A 132 -17.35 -0.98 -10.76
N ILE A 133 -16.37 -1.88 -10.67
CA ILE A 133 -14.95 -1.54 -10.59
C ILE A 133 -14.51 -0.73 -11.82
N PHE A 134 -14.82 -1.21 -13.03
CA PHE A 134 -14.53 -0.50 -14.27
C PHE A 134 -15.10 0.92 -14.25
N ASN A 135 -16.38 1.07 -13.89
CA ASN A 135 -17.03 2.38 -13.80
C ASN A 135 -16.29 3.32 -12.85
N THR A 136 -15.90 2.86 -11.66
CA THR A 136 -15.13 3.67 -10.70
C THR A 136 -13.84 4.18 -11.33
N TYR A 137 -13.03 3.28 -11.90
CA TYR A 137 -11.74 3.66 -12.48
C TYR A 137 -11.88 4.51 -13.74
N GLN A 138 -12.98 4.44 -14.47
CA GLN A 138 -13.28 5.36 -15.58
C GLN A 138 -13.71 6.75 -15.09
N LYS A 139 -14.68 6.81 -14.16
CA LYS A 139 -15.33 8.05 -13.72
C LYS A 139 -14.50 8.89 -12.73
N ARG A 140 -13.61 8.24 -11.97
CA ARG A 140 -12.79 8.89 -10.93
C ARG A 140 -11.36 9.09 -11.41
N ASN A 141 -10.64 10.01 -10.77
CA ASN A 141 -9.24 10.36 -11.09
C ASN A 141 -8.24 9.32 -10.54
N LEU A 142 -8.50 8.03 -10.83
CA LEU A 142 -7.69 6.91 -10.39
C LEU A 142 -6.63 6.53 -11.43
N ARG A 143 -5.83 5.49 -11.16
CA ARG A 143 -4.76 5.02 -12.06
C ARG A 143 -5.02 3.61 -12.59
N TYR A 144 -4.75 3.38 -13.87
CA TYR A 144 -4.74 2.06 -14.48
C TYR A 144 -3.37 1.39 -14.25
N SER A 145 -3.36 0.38 -13.39
CA SER A 145 -2.13 -0.25 -12.88
C SER A 145 -2.00 -1.73 -13.23
N GLN A 146 -3.03 -2.34 -13.84
CA GLN A 146 -2.95 -3.73 -14.28
C GLN A 146 -2.25 -3.83 -15.64
N ILE A 147 -1.18 -4.63 -15.64
CA ILE A 147 -0.39 -4.99 -16.79
C ILE A 147 -0.79 -6.41 -17.20
N VAL A 148 -1.17 -6.59 -18.45
CA VAL A 148 -1.66 -7.86 -19.02
C VAL A 148 -0.57 -8.46 -19.91
N PRO A 149 -0.17 -9.73 -19.67
CA PRO A 149 0.79 -10.40 -20.53
C PRO A 149 0.15 -10.77 -21.88
N ILE A 150 0.81 -10.41 -22.97
CA ILE A 150 0.47 -10.79 -24.36
C ILE A 150 1.30 -12.01 -24.77
N SER A 151 2.56 -12.04 -24.34
CA SER A 151 3.45 -13.18 -24.44
C SER A 151 4.26 -13.31 -23.13
N MET A 152 5.30 -14.14 -23.11
CA MET A 152 6.16 -14.29 -21.93
C MET A 152 6.83 -12.97 -21.50
N PHE A 153 7.16 -12.10 -22.46
CA PHE A 153 7.91 -10.86 -22.22
C PHE A 153 7.19 -9.61 -22.70
N GLU A 154 6.18 -9.75 -23.56
CA GLU A 154 5.38 -8.62 -24.04
C GLU A 154 4.18 -8.40 -23.12
N GLU A 155 4.01 -7.15 -22.71
CA GLU A 155 2.98 -6.73 -21.76
C GLU A 155 2.29 -5.45 -22.23
N LYS A 156 1.02 -5.28 -21.86
CA LYS A 156 0.25 -4.07 -22.15
C LYS A 156 -0.57 -3.64 -20.94
N ASN A 157 -0.65 -2.33 -20.70
CA ASN A 157 -1.59 -1.81 -19.71
C ASN A 157 -3.04 -2.07 -20.17
N SER A 158 -3.88 -2.58 -19.27
CA SER A 158 -5.30 -2.83 -19.53
C SER A 158 -6.11 -1.59 -19.91
N GLY A 159 -5.64 -0.39 -19.56
CA GLY A 159 -6.34 0.87 -19.77
C GLY A 159 -7.60 1.06 -18.90
N SER A 160 -7.85 0.14 -17.96
CA SER A 160 -9.06 0.15 -17.13
C SER A 160 -8.84 -0.31 -15.69
N ASN A 161 -7.62 -0.74 -15.35
CA ASN A 161 -7.28 -1.39 -14.07
C ASN A 161 -7.95 -2.75 -13.84
N LEU A 162 -8.50 -3.37 -14.89
CA LEU A 162 -8.93 -4.77 -14.88
C LEU A 162 -7.81 -5.70 -15.40
N PRO A 163 -7.84 -7.01 -15.07
CA PRO A 163 -8.85 -7.71 -14.28
C PRO A 163 -8.78 -7.38 -12.78
N ALA A 164 -9.92 -7.49 -12.11
CA ALA A 164 -10.00 -7.54 -10.66
C ALA A 164 -9.77 -8.98 -10.16
N GLN A 165 -9.29 -9.15 -8.94
CA GLN A 165 -9.34 -10.45 -8.27
C GLN A 165 -10.71 -10.60 -7.59
N ILE A 166 -11.51 -11.59 -7.99
CA ILE A 166 -12.85 -11.82 -7.44
C ILE A 166 -12.96 -13.26 -6.95
N ASP A 167 -13.01 -13.42 -5.62
CA ASP A 167 -13.15 -14.72 -4.94
C ASP A 167 -14.55 -14.80 -4.29
N ILE A 168 -15.44 -15.64 -4.82
CA ILE A 168 -16.81 -15.82 -4.31
C ILE A 168 -16.93 -17.19 -3.64
N TYR A 169 -17.13 -17.19 -2.32
CA TYR A 169 -17.31 -18.39 -1.50
C TYR A 169 -18.79 -18.65 -1.23
N ALA A 170 -19.18 -19.91 -1.14
CA ALA A 170 -20.49 -20.29 -0.63
C ALA A 170 -20.53 -20.25 0.90
N LYS A 171 -21.64 -19.81 1.48
CA LYS A 171 -21.93 -19.92 2.92
C LYS A 171 -23.40 -20.20 3.16
N LYS A 172 -23.76 -20.52 4.41
CA LYS A 172 -25.17 -20.64 4.83
C LYS A 172 -25.83 -19.27 4.98
N GLY A 173 -27.17 -19.24 4.90
CA GLY A 173 -27.99 -18.07 5.20
C GLY A 173 -28.43 -17.23 3.99
N THR A 174 -28.99 -16.06 4.29
CA THR A 174 -29.74 -15.17 3.38
C THR A 174 -29.05 -13.81 3.15
N SER A 175 -27.74 -13.72 3.38
CA SER A 175 -26.96 -12.53 3.07
C SER A 175 -25.83 -12.82 2.08
N TYR A 176 -25.45 -11.78 1.34
CA TYR A 176 -24.25 -11.76 0.52
C TYR A 176 -23.27 -10.78 1.15
N ASP A 177 -22.17 -11.26 1.72
CA ASP A 177 -21.20 -10.41 2.41
C ASP A 177 -19.96 -10.20 1.55
N PHE A 178 -19.32 -9.04 1.67
CA PHE A 178 -18.19 -8.63 0.84
C PHE A 178 -17.11 -7.98 1.69
N LEU A 179 -15.86 -8.19 1.27
CA LEU A 179 -14.72 -7.37 1.62
C LEU A 179 -14.09 -6.89 0.32
N PHE A 180 -14.16 -5.60 0.07
CA PHE A 180 -13.49 -4.94 -1.05
C PHE A 180 -12.14 -4.41 -0.58
N MET A 181 -11.11 -4.49 -1.42
CA MET A 181 -9.79 -3.93 -1.14
C MET A 181 -9.22 -3.26 -2.40
N ALA A 182 -8.57 -2.12 -2.22
CA ALA A 182 -7.73 -1.48 -3.24
C ALA A 182 -6.25 -1.65 -2.86
N LYS A 183 -5.70 -2.85 -3.10
CA LYS A 183 -4.39 -3.25 -2.59
C LYS A 183 -3.27 -2.65 -3.43
N GLY A 184 -2.50 -1.73 -2.85
CA GLY A 184 -1.34 -1.14 -3.51
C GLY A 184 -0.23 -2.17 -3.75
N GLY A 185 0.40 -2.15 -4.92
CA GLY A 185 1.41 -3.13 -5.33
C GLY A 185 2.62 -3.16 -4.40
N GLY A 186 3.01 -2.01 -3.86
CA GLY A 186 4.10 -1.94 -2.87
C GLY A 186 3.84 -2.77 -1.61
N SER A 187 2.61 -2.76 -1.09
CA SER A 187 2.22 -3.56 0.07
C SER A 187 1.95 -5.03 -0.29
N ALA A 188 1.44 -5.30 -1.50
CA ALA A 188 1.26 -6.66 -2.00
C ALA A 188 2.60 -7.40 -2.11
N ASN A 189 3.64 -6.72 -2.61
CA ASN A 189 5.01 -7.25 -2.71
C ASN A 189 5.68 -7.48 -1.34
N LYS A 190 5.10 -6.95 -0.26
CA LYS A 190 5.52 -7.18 1.13
C LYS A 190 4.63 -8.21 1.82
N THR A 191 4.19 -9.21 1.07
CA THR A 191 3.56 -10.43 1.59
C THR A 191 4.52 -11.59 1.36
N TYR A 192 5.07 -12.13 2.45
CA TYR A 192 6.10 -13.16 2.43
C TYR A 192 5.58 -14.48 2.99
N LEU A 193 6.02 -15.57 2.36
CA LEU A 193 5.83 -16.93 2.85
C LEU A 193 7.18 -17.51 3.26
N TYR A 194 7.23 -18.04 4.46
CA TYR A 194 8.39 -18.76 4.99
C TYR A 194 7.97 -20.19 5.33
N GLN A 195 8.60 -21.17 4.69
CA GLN A 195 8.40 -22.57 5.03
C GLN A 195 9.24 -22.91 6.26
N GLN A 196 8.58 -23.15 7.39
CA GLN A 196 9.20 -23.43 8.68
C GLN A 196 8.75 -24.80 9.18
N THR A 197 9.29 -25.22 10.32
CA THR A 197 8.96 -26.52 10.94
C THR A 197 8.49 -26.34 12.37
N LYS A 198 8.18 -27.46 13.05
CA LYS A 198 7.86 -27.46 14.49
C LYS A 198 9.00 -26.87 15.35
N SER A 199 10.26 -26.89 14.90
CA SER A 199 11.38 -26.31 15.65
C SER A 199 11.23 -24.81 15.91
N LEU A 200 10.52 -24.08 15.04
CA LEU A 200 10.24 -22.65 15.22
C LEU A 200 9.27 -22.39 16.40
N LEU A 201 8.40 -23.34 16.73
CA LEU A 201 7.30 -23.15 17.68
C LEU A 201 7.74 -23.31 19.13
N ASN A 202 8.66 -22.45 19.55
CA ASN A 202 9.06 -22.14 20.92
C ASN A 202 9.38 -20.63 21.00
N GLU A 203 9.31 -20.04 22.20
CA GLU A 203 9.38 -18.58 22.36
C GLU A 203 10.67 -17.98 21.80
N LYS A 204 11.83 -18.55 22.14
CA LYS A 204 13.13 -18.03 21.69
C LYS A 204 13.26 -18.03 20.17
N SER A 205 12.96 -19.17 19.53
CA SER A 205 13.11 -19.29 18.08
C SER A 205 12.12 -18.39 17.32
N LEU A 206 10.90 -18.24 17.83
CA LEU A 206 9.90 -17.38 17.21
C LEU A 206 10.26 -15.89 17.35
N ASP A 207 10.74 -15.45 18.51
CA ASP A 207 11.21 -14.08 18.74
C ASP A 207 12.37 -13.73 17.79
N GLU A 208 13.41 -14.57 17.75
CA GLU A 208 14.58 -14.40 16.86
C GLU A 208 14.16 -14.36 15.38
N PHE A 209 13.23 -15.22 14.99
CA PHE A 209 12.66 -15.24 13.65
C PHE A 209 11.95 -13.91 13.34
N ILE A 210 11.06 -13.43 14.22
CA ILE A 210 10.31 -12.19 14.00
C ILE A 210 11.28 -11.00 13.88
N ARG A 211 12.22 -10.84 14.82
CA ARG A 211 13.23 -9.76 14.80
C ARG A 211 13.99 -9.71 13.48
N THR A 212 14.31 -10.88 12.93
CA THR A 212 14.98 -10.98 11.64
C THR A 212 14.02 -10.63 10.50
N LYS A 213 12.82 -11.21 10.48
CA LYS A 213 11.91 -11.13 9.33
C LYS A 213 11.14 -9.83 9.19
N ILE A 214 10.97 -9.04 10.26
CA ILE A 214 10.40 -7.70 10.12
C ILE A 214 11.29 -6.78 9.27
N LYS A 215 12.62 -7.03 9.21
CA LYS A 215 13.55 -6.25 8.38
C LYS A 215 13.33 -6.48 6.88
N ASP A 216 12.81 -7.65 6.48
CA ASP A 216 12.46 -7.95 5.08
C ASP A 216 11.37 -6.99 4.56
N LEU A 217 10.49 -6.50 5.45
CA LEU A 217 9.47 -5.50 5.10
C LEU A 217 10.13 -4.16 4.73
N GLY A 218 11.06 -3.69 5.57
CA GLY A 218 11.70 -2.38 5.44
C GLY A 218 10.67 -1.23 5.36
N THR A 219 11.08 -0.09 4.83
CA THR A 219 10.22 1.09 4.66
C THR A 219 9.57 1.17 3.27
N SER A 220 9.78 0.13 2.47
CA SER A 220 9.38 0.04 1.07
C SER A 220 7.88 -0.11 0.84
N ALA A 221 7.04 -0.27 1.86
CA ALA A 221 5.58 -0.30 1.72
C ALA A 221 4.88 0.85 2.46
N CYS A 222 5.58 1.94 2.77
CA CYS A 222 5.01 3.12 3.44
C CYS A 222 4.43 2.78 4.84
N PRO A 223 5.28 2.52 5.84
CA PRO A 223 4.85 2.47 7.24
C PRO A 223 4.32 3.84 7.71
N PRO A 224 3.53 3.90 8.79
CA PRO A 224 3.30 2.82 9.77
C PRO A 224 2.38 1.71 9.26
N TYR A 225 2.71 0.46 9.55
CA TYR A 225 1.99 -0.71 9.04
C TYR A 225 0.88 -1.23 9.96
N HIS A 226 -0.21 -1.73 9.37
CA HIS A 226 -1.01 -2.79 10.01
C HIS A 226 -0.36 -4.12 9.70
N LEU A 227 0.47 -4.64 10.61
CA LEU A 227 1.26 -5.85 10.37
C LEU A 227 0.45 -7.10 10.72
N ALA A 228 0.47 -8.10 9.84
CA ALA A 228 -0.14 -9.40 10.06
C ALA A 228 0.92 -10.51 10.02
N LEU A 229 0.95 -11.32 11.08
CA LEU A 229 1.75 -12.54 11.19
C LEU A 229 0.80 -13.73 11.32
N VAL A 230 0.93 -14.72 10.44
CA VAL A 230 0.09 -15.93 10.46
C VAL A 230 0.98 -17.16 10.61
N ILE A 231 0.75 -17.94 11.67
CA ILE A 231 1.55 -19.12 12.01
C ILE A 231 0.72 -20.39 11.83
N GLY A 232 1.16 -21.26 10.92
CA GLY A 232 0.44 -22.46 10.52
C GLY A 232 -0.48 -22.21 9.33
N GLY A 233 -1.32 -23.19 9.00
CA GLY A 233 -2.15 -23.20 7.80
C GLY A 233 -2.17 -24.60 7.20
N THR A 234 -3.27 -24.92 6.52
CA THR A 234 -3.44 -26.19 5.80
C THR A 234 -2.62 -26.24 4.52
N SER A 235 -2.26 -25.09 3.96
CA SER A 235 -1.41 -24.93 2.78
C SER A 235 -0.79 -23.54 2.74
N ALA A 236 0.11 -23.30 1.77
CA ALA A 236 0.76 -22.01 1.56
C ALA A 236 -0.25 -20.91 1.22
N GLU A 237 -1.15 -21.18 0.27
CA GLU A 237 -2.18 -20.27 -0.19
C GLU A 237 -3.24 -19.98 0.87
N ALA A 238 -3.59 -20.97 1.71
CA ALA A 238 -4.48 -20.75 2.86
C ALA A 238 -3.83 -19.81 3.90
N ASN A 239 -2.53 -20.01 4.18
CA ASN A 239 -1.77 -19.13 5.07
C ASN A 239 -1.72 -17.69 4.54
N LEU A 240 -1.30 -17.49 3.28
CA LEU A 240 -1.21 -16.15 2.69
C LEU A 240 -2.58 -15.47 2.53
N SER A 241 -3.62 -16.23 2.22
CA SER A 241 -5.00 -15.73 2.22
C SER A 241 -5.41 -15.22 3.60
N ALA A 242 -4.97 -15.91 4.67
CA ALA A 242 -5.21 -15.45 6.03
C ALA A 242 -4.39 -14.22 6.40
N VAL A 243 -3.13 -14.10 5.94
CA VAL A 243 -2.30 -12.89 6.11
C VAL A 243 -3.01 -11.67 5.50
N LYS A 244 -3.49 -11.81 4.25
CA LYS A 244 -4.24 -10.76 3.54
C LYS A 244 -5.42 -10.26 4.37
N LYS A 245 -6.26 -11.18 4.83
CA LYS A 245 -7.46 -10.87 5.63
C LYS A 245 -7.13 -10.29 7.01
N ALA A 246 -6.12 -10.83 7.69
CA ALA A 246 -5.67 -10.32 8.98
C ALA A 246 -5.15 -8.87 8.85
N SER A 247 -4.37 -8.57 7.80
CA SER A 247 -3.85 -7.20 7.58
C SER A 247 -4.95 -6.17 7.28
N ALA A 248 -6.11 -6.62 6.77
CA ALA A 248 -7.29 -5.79 6.53
C ALA A 248 -8.21 -5.66 7.78
N GLY A 249 -7.84 -6.27 8.91
CA GLY A 249 -8.68 -6.31 10.12
C GLY A 249 -9.90 -7.23 10.04
N TYR A 250 -10.00 -8.07 8.99
CA TYR A 250 -11.16 -8.96 8.79
C TYR A 250 -11.29 -10.03 9.88
N TYR A 251 -10.17 -10.37 10.54
CA TYR A 251 -10.09 -11.38 11.58
C TYR A 251 -10.02 -10.81 13.01
N ASP A 252 -10.37 -9.53 13.20
CA ASP A 252 -10.26 -8.87 14.51
C ASP A 252 -11.14 -9.51 15.60
N HIS A 253 -12.20 -10.22 15.20
CA HIS A 253 -13.16 -10.89 16.10
C HIS A 253 -13.11 -12.42 16.00
N LEU A 254 -11.96 -13.01 15.64
CA LEU A 254 -11.72 -14.43 15.91
C LEU A 254 -11.68 -14.71 17.43
N PRO A 255 -11.86 -15.97 17.87
CA PRO A 255 -11.56 -16.37 19.24
C PRO A 255 -10.11 -16.05 19.59
N THR A 256 -9.82 -15.96 20.88
CA THR A 256 -8.47 -15.68 21.41
C THR A 256 -7.73 -16.91 21.91
N SER A 257 -8.34 -18.09 21.74
CA SER A 257 -7.74 -19.38 22.11
C SER A 257 -8.12 -20.46 21.11
N GLY A 258 -7.24 -21.46 20.96
CA GLY A 258 -7.51 -22.65 20.14
C GLY A 258 -8.40 -23.66 20.85
N ASN A 259 -8.89 -24.65 20.10
CA ASN A 259 -9.63 -25.79 20.64
C ASN A 259 -9.35 -27.08 19.83
N MET A 260 -9.92 -28.20 20.25
CA MET A 260 -9.72 -29.51 19.59
C MET A 260 -10.37 -29.64 18.21
N ALA A 261 -11.33 -28.76 17.86
CA ALA A 261 -11.90 -28.71 16.51
C ALA A 261 -10.97 -27.98 15.51
N GLY A 262 -9.90 -27.36 16.00
CA GLY A 262 -8.87 -26.73 15.16
C GLY A 262 -9.23 -25.32 14.68
N GLN A 263 -10.05 -24.57 15.43
CA GLN A 263 -10.38 -23.18 15.07
C GLN A 263 -9.11 -22.30 15.00
N ALA A 264 -9.11 -21.36 14.06
CA ALA A 264 -8.18 -20.24 14.06
C ALA A 264 -8.42 -19.36 15.29
N PHE A 265 -7.35 -18.78 15.83
CA PHE A 265 -7.46 -17.80 16.91
C PHE A 265 -6.47 -16.66 16.76
N ARG A 266 -6.83 -15.52 17.35
CA ARG A 266 -6.02 -14.31 17.42
C ARG A 266 -5.23 -14.31 18.73
N ASP A 267 -3.91 -14.17 18.64
CA ASP A 267 -2.99 -14.29 19.77
C ASP A 267 -2.54 -12.90 20.25
N HIS A 268 -3.21 -12.37 21.27
CA HIS A 268 -2.92 -11.02 21.77
C HIS A 268 -1.57 -10.88 22.46
N GLU A 269 -1.10 -11.96 23.11
CA GLU A 269 0.22 -11.95 23.75
C GLU A 269 1.33 -11.76 22.70
N TRP A 270 1.26 -12.51 21.60
CA TRP A 270 2.22 -12.34 20.51
C TRP A 270 2.01 -11.04 19.72
N GLU A 271 0.79 -10.49 19.64
CA GLU A 271 0.57 -9.15 19.08
C GLU A 271 1.37 -8.08 19.83
N GLU A 272 1.30 -8.07 21.17
CA GLU A 272 2.05 -7.14 22.02
C GLU A 272 3.56 -7.34 21.90
N ARG A 273 4.04 -8.59 21.92
CA ARG A 273 5.46 -8.91 21.75
C ARG A 273 5.98 -8.45 20.39
N VAL A 274 5.27 -8.74 19.30
CA VAL A 274 5.66 -8.31 17.93
C VAL A 274 5.61 -6.79 17.80
N GLN A 275 4.62 -6.12 18.40
CA GLN A 275 4.53 -4.65 18.41
C GLN A 275 5.77 -4.04 19.10
N LYS A 276 6.20 -4.60 20.23
CA LYS A 276 7.43 -4.18 20.92
C LYS A 276 8.67 -4.42 20.07
N ILE A 277 8.80 -5.60 19.44
CA ILE A 277 9.90 -5.88 18.50
C ILE A 277 9.96 -4.84 17.37
N CYS A 278 8.80 -4.45 16.83
CA CYS A 278 8.73 -3.42 15.78
C CYS A 278 9.19 -2.05 16.28
N GLN A 279 8.85 -1.67 17.52
CA GLN A 279 9.30 -0.41 18.13
C GLN A 279 10.81 -0.43 18.42
N GLU A 280 11.34 -1.53 18.94
CA GLU A 280 12.76 -1.72 19.23
C GLU A 280 13.64 -1.72 17.96
N SER A 281 13.06 -2.02 16.79
CA SER A 281 13.79 -1.96 15.50
C SER A 281 14.26 -0.56 15.12
N ALA A 282 13.68 0.48 15.72
CA ALA A 282 13.96 1.89 15.43
C ALA A 282 13.79 2.31 13.96
N ILE A 283 13.18 1.46 13.09
CA ILE A 283 12.91 1.77 11.68
C ILE A 283 11.91 2.93 11.56
N GLY A 284 10.95 3.00 12.48
CA GLY A 284 9.95 4.07 12.59
C GLY A 284 9.02 4.21 11.39
N ALA A 285 8.28 5.32 11.38
CA ALA A 285 7.46 5.72 10.25
C ALA A 285 8.37 6.27 9.15
N GLN A 286 8.94 5.36 8.36
CA GLN A 286 9.76 5.59 7.16
C GLN A 286 11.18 6.12 7.41
N PHE A 287 11.37 7.03 8.36
CA PHE A 287 12.63 7.75 8.56
C PHE A 287 13.15 7.67 10.00
N GLY A 288 13.11 6.48 10.60
CA GLY A 288 13.64 6.23 11.93
C GLY A 288 12.70 6.68 13.06
N GLY A 289 12.55 5.83 14.07
CA GLY A 289 11.68 6.10 15.21
C GLY A 289 10.92 4.87 15.70
N LYS A 290 9.85 5.12 16.45
CA LYS A 290 9.07 4.10 17.16
C LYS A 290 8.00 3.47 16.26
N TYR A 291 7.46 4.23 15.32
CA TYR A 291 6.21 3.90 14.63
C TYR A 291 6.39 3.12 13.32
N PHE A 292 7.09 1.99 13.38
CA PHE A 292 7.15 1.05 12.27
C PHE A 292 5.77 0.41 11.97
N THR A 293 5.00 0.17 13.02
CA THR A 293 3.64 -0.37 12.96
C THR A 293 2.65 0.54 13.67
N HIS A 294 1.44 0.64 13.11
CA HIS A 294 0.26 1.13 13.79
C HIS A 294 -0.19 0.14 14.88
N ASP A 295 -0.31 -1.12 14.49
CA ASP A 295 -0.66 -2.26 15.34
C ASP A 295 -0.34 -3.58 14.61
N VAL A 296 -0.47 -4.68 15.36
CA VAL A 296 -0.18 -6.04 14.89
C VAL A 296 -1.41 -6.93 14.99
N ARG A 297 -1.52 -7.89 14.07
CA ARG A 297 -2.41 -9.05 14.14
C ARG A 297 -1.59 -10.33 14.10
N VAL A 298 -1.75 -11.21 15.09
CA VAL A 298 -1.12 -12.55 15.08
C VAL A 298 -2.22 -13.60 15.04
N ILE A 299 -2.28 -14.36 13.95
CA ILE A 299 -3.28 -15.44 13.78
C ILE A 299 -2.58 -16.79 13.82
N ARG A 300 -3.05 -17.67 14.69
CA ARG A 300 -2.58 -19.05 14.79
C ARG A 300 -3.59 -20.00 14.14
N LEU A 301 -3.09 -20.82 13.22
CA LEU A 301 -3.90 -21.79 12.45
C LEU A 301 -3.50 -23.25 12.75
N PRO A 302 -4.38 -24.23 12.57
CA PRO A 302 -3.96 -25.64 12.54
C PRO A 302 -2.93 -25.89 11.42
N ARG A 303 -2.15 -26.96 11.54
CA ARG A 303 -1.11 -27.31 10.56
C ARG A 303 -0.98 -28.82 10.44
N HIS A 304 -0.58 -29.30 9.27
CA HIS A 304 -0.10 -30.67 9.13
C HIS A 304 1.15 -30.89 10.00
N ALA A 305 1.33 -32.09 10.56
CA ALA A 305 2.40 -32.37 11.53
C ALA A 305 3.80 -32.05 10.98
N ALA A 306 4.04 -32.34 9.69
CA ALA A 306 5.30 -32.10 8.99
C ALA A 306 5.47 -30.67 8.42
N SER A 307 4.52 -29.77 8.65
CA SER A 307 4.50 -28.44 8.01
C SER A 307 4.29 -27.33 9.05
N CYS A 308 4.90 -26.17 8.80
CA CYS A 308 4.61 -24.94 9.54
C CYS A 308 4.79 -23.73 8.60
N PRO A 309 3.84 -23.46 7.68
CA PRO A 309 3.91 -22.25 6.87
C PRO A 309 3.75 -21.03 7.79
N VAL A 310 4.60 -20.03 7.60
CA VAL A 310 4.53 -18.75 8.30
C VAL A 310 4.42 -17.64 7.29
N GLY A 311 3.39 -16.81 7.45
CA GLY A 311 3.11 -15.70 6.56
C GLY A 311 3.29 -14.38 7.28
N LEU A 312 3.92 -13.41 6.61
CA LEU A 312 4.11 -12.05 7.10
C LEU A 312 3.63 -11.08 6.03
N GLY A 313 2.80 -10.12 6.40
CA GLY A 313 2.30 -9.11 5.47
C GLY A 313 1.85 -7.84 6.17
N VAL A 314 1.54 -6.82 5.38
CA VAL A 314 1.18 -5.49 5.90
C VAL A 314 0.02 -4.87 5.12
N SER A 315 -0.80 -4.07 5.79
CA SER A 315 -1.49 -2.94 5.16
C SER A 315 -0.62 -1.69 5.30
N CYS A 316 -0.50 -0.91 4.23
CA CYS A 316 0.30 0.31 4.18
C CYS A 316 -0.49 1.53 4.65
N SER A 317 0.12 2.73 4.60
CA SER A 317 -0.60 3.99 4.86
C SER A 317 -1.83 4.21 3.97
N ALA A 318 -1.88 3.61 2.78
CA ALA A 318 -3.11 3.51 1.99
C ALA A 318 -3.92 2.30 2.47
N ASP A 319 -4.42 2.33 3.71
CA ASP A 319 -5.19 1.25 4.33
C ASP A 319 -6.61 1.17 3.75
N ARG A 320 -6.70 0.60 2.55
CA ARG A 320 -7.89 0.68 1.72
C ARG A 320 -8.61 -0.65 1.62
N ASN A 321 -9.46 -0.90 2.62
CA ASN A 321 -10.42 -2.00 2.60
C ASN A 321 -11.75 -1.58 3.22
N ILE A 322 -12.85 -2.15 2.72
CA ILE A 322 -14.20 -1.75 3.10
C ILE A 322 -15.13 -2.97 3.02
N LYS A 323 -15.91 -3.21 4.07
CA LYS A 323 -16.93 -4.28 4.08
C LYS A 323 -18.18 -3.84 3.33
N GLY A 324 -18.89 -4.79 2.74
CA GLY A 324 -20.21 -4.60 2.16
C GLY A 324 -21.13 -5.77 2.47
N LYS A 325 -22.44 -5.56 2.41
CA LYS A 325 -23.42 -6.64 2.51
C LYS A 325 -24.69 -6.33 1.76
N ILE A 326 -25.32 -7.39 1.23
CA ILE A 326 -26.66 -7.36 0.68
C ILE A 326 -27.53 -8.27 1.54
N THR A 327 -28.63 -7.71 2.04
CA THR A 327 -29.63 -8.42 2.85
C THR A 327 -31.03 -8.12 2.31
N LYS A 328 -32.06 -8.73 2.89
CA LYS A 328 -33.47 -8.38 2.58
C LYS A 328 -33.79 -6.90 2.80
N ASP A 329 -33.01 -6.21 3.63
CA ASP A 329 -33.23 -4.82 3.98
C ASP A 329 -32.55 -3.86 2.99
N GLY A 330 -31.73 -4.35 2.06
CA GLY A 330 -31.07 -3.56 1.02
C GLY A 330 -29.58 -3.86 0.84
N ILE A 331 -28.90 -2.91 0.21
CA ILE A 331 -27.46 -2.93 -0.06
C ILE A 331 -26.77 -1.96 0.90
N PHE A 332 -25.70 -2.42 1.54
CA PHE A 332 -24.98 -1.69 2.57
C PHE A 332 -23.47 -1.75 2.34
N VAL A 333 -22.80 -0.67 2.71
CA VAL A 333 -21.33 -0.58 2.70
C VAL A 333 -20.87 0.01 4.03
N GLU A 334 -19.69 -0.40 4.49
CA GLU A 334 -19.05 0.14 5.70
C GLU A 334 -18.91 1.66 5.60
N GLN A 335 -19.25 2.36 6.68
CA GLN A 335 -19.10 3.82 6.77
C GLN A 335 -17.63 4.15 7.09
N LEU A 336 -16.93 4.76 6.13
CA LEU A 336 -15.59 5.32 6.34
C LEU A 336 -15.67 6.75 6.88
N GLU A 337 -14.51 7.30 7.28
CA GLU A 337 -14.42 8.67 7.79
C GLU A 337 -14.58 9.70 6.67
N VAL A 338 -15.57 10.57 6.80
CA VAL A 338 -15.87 11.63 5.82
C VAL A 338 -15.26 12.99 6.20
N ASN A 339 -14.85 13.17 7.46
CA ASN A 339 -14.21 14.39 7.95
C ASN A 339 -12.87 14.07 8.64
N PRO A 340 -11.84 13.63 7.89
CA PRO A 340 -10.52 13.36 8.45
C PRO A 340 -9.81 14.61 9.02
N LYS A 341 -10.24 15.83 8.64
CA LYS A 341 -9.69 17.09 9.16
C LYS A 341 -9.81 17.20 10.69
N GLN A 342 -10.77 16.51 11.31
CA GLN A 342 -10.93 16.46 12.77
C GLN A 342 -9.73 15.80 13.50
N PHE A 343 -8.89 15.04 12.78
CA PHE A 343 -7.69 14.41 13.32
C PHE A 343 -6.42 15.23 13.11
N LEU A 344 -6.50 16.39 12.44
CA LEU A 344 -5.36 17.31 12.37
C LEU A 344 -5.22 18.07 13.70
N PRO A 345 -3.99 18.27 14.20
CA PRO A 345 -3.78 19.16 15.33
C PRO A 345 -4.07 20.62 14.93
N GLU A 346 -4.47 21.45 15.88
CA GLU A 346 -4.72 22.89 15.64
C GLU A 346 -3.46 23.61 15.14
N THR A 347 -2.29 23.20 15.63
CA THR A 347 -0.99 23.69 15.21
C THR A 347 -0.16 22.55 14.64
N ALA A 348 0.52 22.81 13.52
CA ALA A 348 1.49 21.86 12.95
C ALA A 348 2.54 21.47 14.01
N PRO A 349 3.03 20.22 14.00
CA PRO A 349 4.07 19.80 14.94
C PRO A 349 5.33 20.65 14.76
N HIS A 350 6.02 20.94 15.87
CA HIS A 350 7.32 21.59 15.80
C HIS A 350 8.33 20.65 15.14
N LEU A 351 9.05 21.14 14.13
CA LEU A 351 10.05 20.41 13.37
C LEU A 351 11.23 21.33 13.08
N GLU A 352 12.45 20.80 13.17
CA GLU A 352 13.65 21.53 12.74
C GLU A 352 13.54 21.97 11.29
N ALA A 353 14.00 23.18 10.95
CA ALA A 353 13.87 23.74 9.60
C ALA A 353 14.56 22.86 8.54
N PRO A 354 13.93 22.59 7.38
CA PRO A 354 14.55 21.81 6.33
C PRO A 354 15.60 22.63 5.57
N VAL A 355 16.58 21.95 4.97
CA VAL A 355 17.52 22.58 4.05
C VAL A 355 16.85 22.79 2.69
N GLU A 356 16.88 24.02 2.19
CA GLU A 356 16.37 24.33 0.85
C GLU A 356 17.38 23.94 -0.23
N ILE A 357 16.91 23.24 -1.26
CA ILE A 357 17.72 22.86 -2.42
C ILE A 357 17.02 23.38 -3.68
N ASP A 358 17.69 24.26 -4.40
CA ASP A 358 17.31 24.68 -5.75
C ASP A 358 17.83 23.66 -6.77
N LEU A 359 16.91 23.06 -7.52
CA LEU A 359 17.16 22.02 -8.52
C LEU A 359 17.34 22.59 -9.93
N ASP A 360 17.08 23.88 -10.14
CA ASP A 360 17.29 24.55 -11.44
C ASP A 360 18.71 25.14 -11.54
N GLN A 361 19.68 24.40 -11.01
CA GLN A 361 21.12 24.68 -11.07
C GLN A 361 21.83 23.58 -11.88
N PRO A 362 23.07 23.81 -12.36
CA PRO A 362 23.89 22.74 -12.92
C PRO A 362 24.01 21.55 -11.94
N MET A 363 23.91 20.31 -12.44
CA MET A 363 23.93 19.10 -11.59
C MET A 363 25.11 19.06 -10.62
N ALA A 364 26.30 19.49 -11.06
CA ALA A 364 27.48 19.55 -10.21
C ALA A 364 27.31 20.47 -8.98
N ASP A 365 26.61 21.59 -9.13
CA ASP A 365 26.38 22.54 -8.05
C ASP A 365 25.36 21.99 -7.04
N ILE A 366 24.32 21.28 -7.53
CA ILE A 366 23.35 20.59 -6.68
C ILE A 366 24.05 19.51 -5.84
N LEU A 367 24.89 18.68 -6.47
CA LEU A 367 25.68 17.64 -5.80
C LEU A 367 26.63 18.25 -4.75
N ALA A 368 27.35 19.32 -5.10
CA ALA A 368 28.23 20.02 -4.17
C ALA A 368 27.48 20.59 -2.96
N LYS A 369 26.23 21.05 -3.16
CA LYS A 369 25.37 21.52 -2.07
C LYS A 369 24.91 20.37 -1.18
N LEU A 370 24.45 19.27 -1.76
CA LEU A 370 24.01 18.07 -1.01
C LEU A 370 25.15 17.46 -0.19
N SER A 371 26.37 17.45 -0.72
CA SER A 371 27.55 16.88 -0.05
C SER A 371 27.92 17.58 1.27
N GLN A 372 27.41 18.78 1.52
CA GLN A 372 27.61 19.53 2.77
C GLN A 372 26.84 18.93 3.95
N TYR A 373 25.87 18.04 3.70
CA TYR A 373 24.93 17.55 4.70
C TYR A 373 25.04 16.02 4.87
N PRO A 374 24.87 15.51 6.10
CA PRO A 374 24.86 14.08 6.34
C PRO A 374 23.55 13.43 5.87
N VAL A 375 23.56 12.09 5.80
CA VAL A 375 22.31 11.31 5.78
C VAL A 375 21.41 11.72 6.97
N LYS A 376 20.11 11.44 6.86
CA LYS A 376 19.03 11.89 7.79
C LYS A 376 18.62 13.36 7.64
N THR A 377 19.39 14.19 6.92
CA THR A 377 19.04 15.61 6.73
C THR A 377 17.73 15.75 5.96
N ARG A 378 16.80 16.56 6.50
CA ARG A 378 15.54 16.92 5.86
C ARG A 378 15.75 18.03 4.84
N LEU A 379 15.20 17.84 3.65
CA LEU A 379 15.31 18.73 2.50
C LEU A 379 13.94 19.27 2.08
N LYS A 380 13.98 20.42 1.43
CA LYS A 380 12.87 21.06 0.76
C LYS A 380 13.30 21.45 -0.66
N LEU A 381 12.85 20.68 -1.65
CA LEU A 381 13.33 20.76 -3.03
C LEU A 381 12.44 21.69 -3.87
N ASN A 382 13.07 22.52 -4.70
CA ASN A 382 12.39 23.46 -5.60
C ASN A 382 13.01 23.38 -6.99
N GLY A 383 12.20 23.32 -8.06
CA GLY A 383 12.68 23.34 -9.44
C GLY A 383 12.29 22.09 -10.23
N THR A 384 13.08 21.76 -11.25
CA THR A 384 12.76 20.72 -12.22
C THR A 384 13.18 19.32 -11.77
N VAL A 385 12.31 18.34 -11.99
CA VAL A 385 12.57 16.91 -11.75
C VAL A 385 12.10 16.09 -12.95
N ILE A 386 12.86 15.05 -13.31
CA ILE A 386 12.44 14.05 -14.30
C ILE A 386 11.80 12.88 -13.59
N VAL A 387 10.67 12.40 -14.11
CA VAL A 387 9.97 11.23 -13.59
C VAL A 387 10.18 10.06 -14.53
N ALA A 388 10.68 8.94 -14.00
CA ALA A 388 10.83 7.69 -14.72
C ALA A 388 10.81 6.52 -13.74
N ARG A 389 10.31 5.36 -14.17
CA ARG A 389 10.26 4.15 -13.33
C ARG A 389 10.47 2.89 -14.16
N ASP A 390 10.05 1.75 -13.64
CA ASP A 390 10.31 0.37 -14.10
C ASP A 390 10.51 0.22 -15.63
N ILE A 391 9.48 0.45 -16.46
CA ILE A 391 9.58 0.25 -17.92
C ILE A 391 10.45 1.31 -18.60
N ALA A 392 10.37 2.57 -18.18
CA ALA A 392 11.22 3.64 -18.73
C ALA A 392 12.71 3.40 -18.44
N HIS A 393 13.05 2.87 -17.26
CA HIS A 393 14.43 2.48 -16.94
C HIS A 393 14.90 1.31 -17.80
N ALA A 394 14.05 0.29 -18.01
CA ALA A 394 14.36 -0.81 -18.91
C ALA A 394 14.63 -0.32 -20.34
N LYS A 395 13.77 0.56 -20.88
CA LYS A 395 13.99 1.17 -22.21
C LYS A 395 15.28 1.97 -22.29
N ILE A 396 15.57 2.80 -21.28
CA ILE A 396 16.85 3.56 -21.25
C ILE A 396 18.05 2.61 -21.21
N LYS A 397 17.95 1.49 -20.47
CA LYS A 397 18.99 0.46 -20.48
C LYS A 397 19.16 -0.15 -21.87
N GLU A 398 18.08 -0.50 -22.56
CA GLU A 398 18.14 -1.01 -23.94
C GLU A 398 18.81 -0.01 -24.90
N LEU A 399 18.57 1.29 -24.71
CA LEU A 399 19.26 2.34 -25.49
C LEU A 399 20.78 2.32 -25.23
N LEU A 400 21.21 2.20 -23.98
CA LEU A 400 22.64 2.11 -23.63
C LEU A 400 23.27 0.82 -24.17
N ASP A 401 22.58 -0.32 -24.05
CA ASP A 401 23.03 -1.61 -24.59
C ASP A 401 23.18 -1.56 -26.12
N ALA A 402 22.36 -0.77 -26.80
CA ALA A 402 22.45 -0.48 -28.24
C ALA A 402 23.52 0.59 -28.60
N GLY A 403 24.32 1.04 -27.63
CA GLY A 403 25.38 2.03 -27.83
C GLY A 403 24.90 3.47 -27.97
N LYS A 404 23.63 3.78 -27.66
CA LYS A 404 23.13 5.16 -27.63
C LYS A 404 23.56 5.86 -26.34
N PRO A 405 23.71 7.20 -26.34
CA PRO A 405 24.12 7.93 -25.13
C PRO A 405 23.01 7.96 -24.08
N MET A 406 23.40 8.16 -22.82
CA MET A 406 22.48 8.51 -21.74
C MET A 406 21.68 9.76 -22.11
N PRO A 407 20.32 9.73 -22.03
CA PRO A 407 19.50 10.89 -22.36
C PRO A 407 19.83 12.11 -21.50
N ASP A 408 19.82 13.29 -22.12
CA ASP A 408 20.19 14.55 -21.45
C ASP A 408 19.33 14.85 -20.23
N TYR A 409 18.04 14.52 -20.29
CA TYR A 409 17.12 14.72 -19.18
C TYR A 409 17.48 13.86 -17.94
N PHE A 410 18.15 12.71 -18.10
CA PHE A 410 18.67 11.90 -16.98
C PHE A 410 19.99 12.41 -16.39
N LYS A 411 20.75 13.22 -17.16
CA LYS A 411 22.02 13.80 -16.71
C LYS A 411 21.81 15.15 -16.02
N ASN A 412 20.86 15.94 -16.51
CA ASN A 412 20.71 17.34 -16.14
C ASN A 412 19.74 17.58 -14.98
N HIS A 413 18.93 16.58 -14.59
CA HIS A 413 17.91 16.74 -13.55
C HIS A 413 17.87 15.52 -12.60
N PRO A 414 17.43 15.71 -11.35
CA PRO A 414 17.10 14.59 -10.47
C PRO A 414 16.05 13.67 -11.08
N VAL A 415 16.12 12.37 -10.79
CA VAL A 415 15.20 11.35 -11.30
C VAL A 415 14.27 10.88 -10.17
N TYR A 416 13.00 11.26 -10.26
CA TYR A 416 11.92 10.84 -9.38
C TYR A 416 11.26 9.56 -9.86
N TYR A 417 11.30 8.52 -9.04
CA TYR A 417 10.63 7.28 -9.35
C TYR A 417 9.17 7.38 -8.93
N ALA A 418 8.28 7.63 -9.89
CA ALA A 418 6.86 7.72 -9.64
C ALA A 418 6.04 7.44 -10.91
N GLY A 419 4.73 7.26 -10.74
CA GLY A 419 3.77 7.17 -11.83
C GLY A 419 2.44 7.77 -11.37
N PRO A 420 1.96 8.86 -12.00
CA PRO A 420 0.84 9.65 -11.50
C PRO A 420 -0.50 8.90 -11.68
N ALA A 421 -1.49 9.23 -10.86
CA ALA A 421 -2.89 8.97 -11.17
C ALA A 421 -3.40 9.95 -12.25
N LYS A 422 -4.63 9.75 -12.75
CA LYS A 422 -5.25 10.68 -13.69
C LYS A 422 -5.34 12.09 -13.09
N THR A 423 -5.07 13.10 -13.90
CA THR A 423 -5.17 14.51 -13.50
C THR A 423 -6.62 14.95 -13.49
N PRO A 424 -7.16 15.46 -12.36
CA PRO A 424 -8.49 16.08 -12.32
C PRO A 424 -8.55 17.34 -13.19
N ASP A 425 -9.72 17.61 -13.77
CA ASP A 425 -9.95 18.83 -14.55
C ASP A 425 -9.64 20.08 -13.72
N GLY A 426 -8.84 20.99 -14.30
CA GLY A 426 -8.44 22.25 -13.64
C GLY A 426 -7.33 22.13 -12.60
N MET A 427 -6.76 20.95 -12.37
CA MET A 427 -5.61 20.76 -11.48
C MET A 427 -4.30 20.56 -12.25
N ALA A 428 -3.16 20.91 -11.64
CA ALA A 428 -1.84 20.76 -12.26
C ALA A 428 -1.39 19.29 -12.38
N SER A 429 -1.81 18.44 -11.44
CA SER A 429 -1.41 17.04 -11.35
C SER A 429 -2.50 16.18 -10.71
N GLY A 430 -2.59 14.91 -11.10
CA GLY A 430 -3.22 13.87 -10.28
C GLY A 430 -2.35 13.50 -9.09
N SER A 431 -2.84 12.65 -8.18
CA SER A 431 -2.05 12.16 -7.04
C SER A 431 -0.74 11.54 -7.52
N PHE A 432 0.39 11.95 -6.93
CA PHE A 432 1.71 11.67 -7.53
C PHE A 432 2.84 11.43 -6.52
N GLY A 433 2.61 10.48 -5.60
CA GLY A 433 3.63 10.03 -4.64
C GLY A 433 4.72 9.12 -5.23
N PRO A 434 5.78 8.83 -4.46
CA PRO A 434 6.92 8.04 -4.91
C PRO A 434 6.60 6.54 -5.04
N THR A 435 7.35 5.82 -5.88
CA THR A 435 7.37 4.36 -5.94
C THR A 435 8.59 3.77 -5.21
N THR A 436 8.61 2.45 -5.03
CA THR A 436 9.70 1.76 -4.33
C THR A 436 11.02 1.88 -5.06
N ALA A 437 12.02 2.47 -4.42
CA ALA A 437 13.35 2.71 -4.98
C ALA A 437 14.09 1.43 -5.34
N GLY A 438 13.99 0.41 -4.47
CA GLY A 438 14.68 -0.87 -4.59
C GLY A 438 14.52 -1.59 -5.94
N ARG A 439 13.42 -1.35 -6.67
CA ARG A 439 13.18 -1.99 -7.97
C ARG A 439 14.08 -1.44 -9.09
N MET A 440 14.63 -0.24 -8.91
CA MET A 440 15.53 0.41 -9.87
C MET A 440 17.01 0.26 -9.47
N ASP A 441 17.33 -0.46 -8.40
CA ASP A 441 18.71 -0.62 -7.90
C ASP A 441 19.67 -1.18 -8.95
N VAL A 442 19.18 -2.10 -9.78
CA VAL A 442 19.97 -2.77 -10.82
C VAL A 442 20.52 -1.82 -11.90
N TYR A 443 19.91 -0.64 -12.08
CA TYR A 443 20.31 0.33 -13.11
C TYR A 443 21.31 1.38 -12.61
N VAL A 444 21.45 1.56 -11.29
CA VAL A 444 22.10 2.76 -10.73
C VAL A 444 23.58 2.87 -11.10
N ASP A 445 24.38 1.82 -10.90
CA ASP A 445 25.82 1.87 -11.20
C ASP A 445 26.08 2.17 -12.68
N GLU A 446 25.35 1.51 -13.57
CA GLU A 446 25.48 1.70 -15.02
C GLU A 446 25.03 3.10 -15.45
N PHE A 447 23.94 3.62 -14.89
CA PHE A 447 23.44 4.94 -15.26
C PHE A 447 24.38 6.04 -14.77
N GLN A 448 24.88 5.94 -13.53
CA GLN A 448 25.83 6.90 -12.97
C GLN A 448 27.19 6.85 -13.67
N LYS A 449 27.65 5.66 -14.07
CA LYS A 449 28.84 5.51 -14.93
C LYS A 449 28.72 6.30 -16.24
N ASN A 450 27.50 6.43 -16.76
CA ASN A 450 27.19 7.20 -17.96
C ASN A 450 26.70 8.63 -17.66
N GLY A 451 26.93 9.13 -16.43
CA GLY A 451 26.63 10.50 -16.00
C GLY A 451 25.15 10.80 -15.73
N GLY A 452 24.27 9.80 -15.78
CA GLY A 452 22.85 9.93 -15.51
C GLY A 452 22.45 9.47 -14.11
N SER A 453 21.25 9.84 -13.66
CA SER A 453 20.69 9.36 -12.38
C SER A 453 21.59 9.66 -11.16
N MET A 454 22.28 10.79 -11.19
CA MET A 454 23.17 11.22 -10.11
C MET A 454 22.42 11.56 -8.83
N ILE A 455 21.22 12.11 -8.94
CA ILE A 455 20.31 12.36 -7.82
C ILE A 455 19.02 11.59 -8.08
N MET A 456 18.68 10.68 -7.17
CA MET A 456 17.50 9.83 -7.26
C MET A 456 16.52 10.22 -6.16
N LEU A 457 15.23 10.33 -6.48
CA LEU A 457 14.17 10.66 -5.53
C LEU A 457 13.11 9.56 -5.56
N ALA A 458 12.82 8.91 -4.43
CA ALA A 458 11.84 7.81 -4.37
C ALA A 458 11.43 7.52 -2.91
N LYS A 459 10.95 6.31 -2.61
CA LYS A 459 10.73 5.87 -1.22
C LYS A 459 11.28 4.46 -0.96
N GLY A 460 11.48 4.17 0.32
CA GLY A 460 11.98 2.88 0.81
C GLY A 460 13.50 2.80 0.91
N ASN A 461 13.99 1.86 1.70
CA ASN A 461 15.40 1.48 1.78
C ASN A 461 15.86 0.78 0.48
N ARG A 462 17.16 0.83 0.22
CA ARG A 462 17.80 0.30 -1.00
C ARG A 462 18.89 -0.71 -0.65
N THR A 463 19.35 -1.43 -1.66
CA THR A 463 20.45 -2.38 -1.52
C THR A 463 21.81 -1.67 -1.43
N LYS A 464 22.80 -2.36 -0.85
CA LYS A 464 24.18 -1.86 -0.75
C LYS A 464 24.80 -1.46 -2.09
N GLN A 465 24.39 -2.08 -3.20
CA GLN A 465 24.83 -1.73 -4.55
C GLN A 465 24.63 -0.24 -4.85
N VAL A 466 23.53 0.35 -4.38
CA VAL A 466 23.23 1.78 -4.58
C VAL A 466 24.16 2.66 -3.75
N THR A 467 24.41 2.28 -2.50
CA THR A 467 25.38 2.96 -1.63
C THR A 467 26.77 2.94 -2.22
N ASP A 468 27.20 1.81 -2.75
CA ASP A 468 28.52 1.65 -3.36
C ASP A 468 28.63 2.49 -4.66
N ALA A 469 27.57 2.52 -5.49
CA ALA A 469 27.53 3.36 -6.69
C ALA A 469 27.56 4.85 -6.35
N CYS A 470 26.76 5.30 -5.37
CA CYS A 470 26.75 6.70 -4.93
C CYS A 470 28.12 7.14 -4.41
N ASN A 471 28.79 6.31 -3.61
CA ASN A 471 30.16 6.54 -3.15
C ASN A 471 31.18 6.60 -4.30
N LYS A 472 31.01 5.74 -5.32
CA LYS A 472 31.95 5.63 -6.45
C LYS A 472 31.85 6.81 -7.41
N TYR A 473 30.64 7.29 -7.68
CA TYR A 473 30.40 8.32 -8.71
C TYR A 473 30.01 9.69 -8.14
N GLY A 474 29.80 9.81 -6.83
CA GLY A 474 29.37 11.05 -6.18
C GLY A 474 27.86 11.29 -6.30
N GLY A 475 27.06 10.24 -6.25
CA GLY A 475 25.59 10.31 -6.35
C GLY A 475 24.87 10.41 -5.01
N PHE A 476 23.56 10.68 -5.06
CA PHE A 476 22.69 10.76 -3.89
C PHE A 476 21.36 10.02 -4.11
N TYR A 477 20.84 9.44 -3.03
CA TYR A 477 19.45 9.00 -2.95
C TYR A 477 18.70 9.82 -1.91
N LEU A 478 17.64 10.47 -2.36
CA LEU A 478 16.70 11.24 -1.58
C LEU A 478 15.41 10.45 -1.36
N GLY A 479 15.02 10.28 -0.11
CA GLY A 479 13.78 9.64 0.30
C GLY A 479 12.65 10.66 0.45
N SER A 480 11.65 10.59 -0.40
CA SER A 480 10.35 11.25 -0.23
C SER A 480 9.46 10.45 0.72
N ILE A 481 8.53 11.12 1.38
CA ILE A 481 7.48 10.44 2.15
C ILE A 481 6.63 9.59 1.19
N GLY A 482 6.53 8.30 1.47
CA GLY A 482 5.64 7.39 0.78
C GLY A 482 4.23 7.42 1.37
N GLY A 483 3.21 7.51 0.51
CA GLY A 483 1.81 7.57 0.95
C GLY A 483 1.09 8.87 0.61
N PRO A 484 1.59 10.07 1.00
CA PRO A 484 0.83 11.31 0.92
C PRO A 484 0.78 11.92 -0.50
N ALA A 485 0.22 11.18 -1.46
CA ALA A 485 0.26 11.52 -2.88
C ALA A 485 -0.67 12.66 -3.30
N ALA A 486 -1.80 12.83 -2.63
CA ALA A 486 -2.79 13.87 -2.94
C ALA A 486 -2.28 15.24 -2.50
N ILE A 487 -1.75 15.36 -1.27
CA ILE A 487 -1.18 16.62 -0.78
C ILE A 487 0.06 17.03 -1.59
N LEU A 488 0.92 16.07 -1.98
CA LEU A 488 2.04 16.35 -2.89
C LEU A 488 1.56 16.91 -4.24
N ALA A 489 0.48 16.36 -4.79
CA ALA A 489 -0.08 16.84 -6.05
C ALA A 489 -0.73 18.22 -5.93
N GLN A 490 -1.37 18.51 -4.80
CA GLN A 490 -2.04 19.79 -4.57
C GLN A 490 -1.04 20.92 -4.30
N ASP A 491 -0.06 20.69 -3.44
CA ASP A 491 0.78 21.76 -2.88
C ASP A 491 2.18 21.81 -3.50
N ASN A 492 2.70 20.67 -3.99
CA ASN A 492 4.12 20.56 -4.35
C ASN A 492 4.39 20.39 -5.84
N ILE A 493 3.41 19.99 -6.66
CA ILE A 493 3.61 19.73 -8.09
C ILE A 493 2.87 20.78 -8.91
N LEU A 494 3.63 21.67 -9.54
CA LEU A 494 3.09 22.85 -10.23
C LEU A 494 2.83 22.61 -11.72
N LYS A 495 3.53 21.66 -12.33
CA LYS A 495 3.43 21.36 -13.76
C LYS A 495 3.84 19.91 -14.03
N VAL A 496 3.18 19.26 -14.99
CA VAL A 496 3.51 17.91 -15.48
C VAL A 496 3.47 17.89 -17.00
N GLU A 497 4.55 17.43 -17.62
CA GLU A 497 4.68 17.30 -19.08
C GLU A 497 5.24 15.91 -19.42
N VAL A 498 4.65 15.21 -20.39
CA VAL A 498 5.25 13.99 -20.95
C VAL A 498 6.37 14.42 -21.89
N VAL A 499 7.56 13.81 -21.76
CA VAL A 499 8.75 14.18 -22.54
C VAL A 499 9.34 13.03 -23.34
N ASP A 500 9.07 11.77 -22.95
CA ASP A 500 9.47 10.60 -23.73
C ASP A 500 8.58 9.38 -23.39
N PHE A 501 8.56 8.39 -24.30
CA PHE A 501 7.83 7.12 -24.18
C PHE A 501 6.34 7.26 -23.81
N GLU A 502 5.62 8.16 -24.48
CA GLU A 502 4.20 8.46 -24.23
C GLU A 502 3.32 7.20 -24.25
N GLU A 503 3.65 6.21 -25.10
CA GLU A 503 2.94 4.95 -25.23
C GLU A 503 2.90 4.10 -23.94
N LEU A 504 3.77 4.38 -22.97
CA LEU A 504 3.84 3.69 -21.68
C LEU A 504 2.80 4.19 -20.67
N GLY A 505 1.97 5.18 -21.02
CA GLY A 505 0.93 5.71 -20.15
C GLY A 505 1.52 6.23 -18.84
N MET A 506 1.08 5.71 -17.68
CA MET A 506 1.55 6.16 -16.37
C MET A 506 3.06 5.92 -16.12
N GLU A 507 3.73 5.10 -16.93
CA GLU A 507 5.17 4.84 -16.87
C GLU A 507 6.02 5.65 -17.86
N ALA A 508 5.40 6.50 -18.68
CA ALA A 508 6.11 7.43 -19.57
C ALA A 508 7.08 8.35 -18.80
N VAL A 509 8.12 8.82 -19.48
CA VAL A 509 9.04 9.81 -18.89
C VAL A 509 8.33 11.16 -18.84
N ARG A 510 8.35 11.81 -17.68
CA ARG A 510 7.75 13.13 -17.48
C ARG A 510 8.77 14.13 -16.98
N LYS A 511 8.53 15.40 -17.25
CA LYS A 511 9.19 16.53 -16.61
C LYS A 511 8.18 17.21 -15.71
N ILE A 512 8.54 17.41 -14.44
CA ILE A 512 7.70 18.09 -13.47
C ILE A 512 8.44 19.28 -12.86
N THR A 513 7.68 20.32 -12.52
CA THR A 513 8.17 21.43 -11.69
C THR A 513 7.62 21.27 -10.30
N VAL A 514 8.51 21.21 -9.31
CA VAL A 514 8.15 21.04 -7.91
C VAL A 514 8.48 22.28 -7.08
N LYS A 515 7.70 22.50 -6.02
CA LYS A 515 7.93 23.54 -5.03
C LYS A 515 7.77 22.96 -3.63
N ASP A 516 8.66 23.35 -2.74
CA ASP A 516 8.66 22.95 -1.33
C ASP A 516 8.58 21.41 -1.12
N PHE A 517 9.10 20.62 -2.07
CA PHE A 517 8.91 19.17 -2.10
C PHE A 517 9.74 18.50 -0.99
N PRO A 518 9.11 17.73 -0.07
CA PRO A 518 9.80 17.18 1.08
C PRO A 518 10.63 15.94 0.72
N ALA A 519 11.88 15.91 1.16
CA ALA A 519 12.75 14.74 1.03
C ALA A 519 13.74 14.62 2.20
N PHE A 520 14.44 13.48 2.28
CA PHE A 520 15.52 13.23 3.22
C PHE A 520 16.74 12.69 2.48
N ILE A 521 17.96 13.06 2.88
CA ILE A 521 19.17 12.37 2.38
C ILE A 521 19.20 10.97 3.00
N ILE A 522 19.02 9.94 2.17
CA ILE A 522 19.06 8.54 2.61
C ILE A 522 20.42 7.94 2.34
N THR A 523 20.95 8.14 1.14
CA THR A 523 22.29 7.72 0.74
C THR A 523 23.07 8.92 0.25
N ASP A 524 24.29 9.09 0.75
CA ASP A 524 25.18 10.17 0.35
C ASP A 524 26.30 9.70 -0.61
N ASP A 525 27.09 10.67 -1.04
CA ASP A 525 28.25 10.52 -1.91
C ASP A 525 29.49 9.94 -1.20
N LYS A 526 29.36 9.48 0.05
CA LYS A 526 30.46 9.05 0.92
C LYS A 526 30.28 7.61 1.42
N GLY A 527 29.28 6.90 0.89
CA GLY A 527 28.99 5.52 1.25
C GLY A 527 28.19 5.35 2.54
N ASN A 528 27.55 6.42 3.04
CA ASN A 528 26.65 6.32 4.17
C ASN A 528 25.23 6.00 3.71
N ASP A 529 24.50 5.19 4.49
CA ASP A 529 23.09 4.90 4.31
C ASP A 529 22.35 5.07 5.64
N PHE A 530 21.23 5.78 5.61
CA PHE A 530 20.32 5.99 6.74
C PHE A 530 19.98 4.66 7.44
N PHE A 531 19.71 3.61 6.66
CA PHE A 531 19.15 2.35 7.18
C PHE A 531 20.20 1.30 7.56
N ALA A 532 21.50 1.53 7.29
CA ALA A 532 22.54 0.51 7.47
C ALA A 532 22.71 0.01 8.92
N ASN A 533 22.35 0.82 9.90
CA ASN A 533 22.57 0.54 11.33
C ASN A 533 21.27 0.30 12.12
N LEU A 534 20.15 0.00 11.45
CA LEU A 534 18.82 -0.23 12.06
C LEU A 534 18.42 -1.72 12.05
#